data_AF-A0A9D7JI99-F1
#
_entry.id   AF-A0A9D7JI99-F1
#
_cell.length_a   1.000
_cell.length_b   1.000
_cell.length_c   1.000
_cell.angle_alpha   90.00
_cell.angle_beta   90.00
_cell.angle_gamma   90.00
#
_symmetry.space_group_name_H-M   'P 1'
#
loop_
_entity.id
_entity.type
_entity.pdbx_description
1 polymer ?
#
loop_
_entity_poly.entity_id
_entity_poly.type
_entity_poly.pdbx_seq_one_letter_code
_entity_poly.pdbx_strand_id
1 'polypeptide(L)'
;MMRCAVALAALLVATPASAQSLTGVGVEGNWGCRANIDGTRAGLLTIYAGSYGYASANFGSAASGTGTVEMASNGVTFLDGNLLTGAGITMAILAFDEQGRDVLQLYTPEKNVLTCTARG
;
A
#
# COMPACT_ATOMS: atom_id res chain seq x y z
N MET A 1 -6.22 4.81 61.40
CA MET A 1 -6.62 3.52 60.81
C MET A 1 -7.47 3.81 59.59
N MET A 2 -7.13 3.18 58.45
CA MET A 2 -8.00 2.91 57.28
C MET A 2 -8.60 4.14 56.54
N ARG A 3 -8.50 4.37 55.22
CA ARG A 3 -7.70 3.88 54.08
C ARG A 3 -8.35 4.55 52.84
N CYS A 4 -7.55 4.78 51.80
CA CYS A 4 -7.93 4.81 50.37
C CYS A 4 -8.90 5.94 49.92
N ALA A 5 -8.43 7.03 49.30
CA ALA A 5 -7.91 7.11 47.93
C ALA A 5 -8.89 6.59 46.87
N VAL A 6 -9.67 7.48 46.25
CA VAL A 6 -10.13 7.33 44.86
C VAL A 6 -10.25 8.72 44.21
N ALA A 7 -9.10 9.31 43.89
CA ALA A 7 -9.00 10.36 42.88
C ALA A 7 -8.45 9.68 41.62
N LEU A 8 -9.29 8.95 40.87
CA LEU A 8 -8.89 8.35 39.59
C LEU A 8 -10.13 7.87 38.81
N ALA A 9 -10.84 8.79 38.16
CA ALA A 9 -11.96 8.41 37.28
C ALA A 9 -12.04 9.27 36.01
N ALA A 10 -10.90 9.79 35.52
CA ALA A 10 -10.83 10.63 34.33
C ALA A 10 -9.87 10.09 33.23
N LEU A 11 -9.56 8.80 33.23
CA LEU A 11 -8.79 8.17 32.17
C LEU A 11 -9.43 6.83 31.84
N LEU A 12 -10.31 6.73 30.83
CA LEU A 12 -10.68 5.44 30.23
C LEU A 12 -11.49 5.51 28.93
N VAL A 13 -11.27 6.49 28.05
CA VAL A 13 -11.69 6.36 26.63
C VAL A 13 -10.76 7.17 25.71
N ALA A 14 -9.45 6.94 25.84
CA ALA A 14 -8.57 7.07 24.69
C ALA A 14 -8.38 5.65 24.14
N THR A 15 -9.44 5.08 23.58
CA THR A 15 -9.25 3.94 22.67
C THR A 15 -8.32 4.47 21.58
N PRO A 16 -7.15 3.86 21.32
CA PRO A 16 -6.52 4.12 20.04
C PRO A 16 -7.60 3.83 19.01
N ALA A 17 -7.93 4.82 18.18
CA ALA A 17 -8.58 4.54 16.92
C ALA A 17 -7.60 3.63 16.20
N SER A 18 -7.76 2.32 16.37
CA SER A 18 -7.29 1.34 15.42
C SER A 18 -7.94 1.79 14.12
N ALA A 19 -7.20 2.59 13.36
CA ALA A 19 -7.55 2.96 12.01
C ALA A 19 -8.00 1.65 11.38
N GLN A 20 -9.25 1.69 10.93
CA GLN A 20 -10.02 0.54 10.53
C GLN A 20 -9.10 -0.39 9.75
N SER A 21 -8.96 -1.62 10.23
CA SER A 21 -8.72 -2.74 9.34
C SER A 21 -9.78 -2.59 8.24
N LEU A 22 -9.41 -1.97 7.12
CA LEU A 22 -10.18 -2.03 5.88
C LEU A 22 -10.07 -3.49 5.47
N THR A 23 -10.96 -4.28 6.05
CA THR A 23 -11.54 -5.50 5.49
C THR A 23 -10.67 -6.18 4.43
N GLY A 24 -9.79 -7.07 4.90
CA GLY A 24 -9.45 -8.30 4.20
C GLY A 24 -8.39 -8.18 3.10
N VAL A 25 -7.21 -8.75 3.38
CA VAL A 25 -6.37 -9.54 2.46
C VAL A 25 -6.70 -9.31 0.97
N GLY A 26 -6.18 -8.22 0.44
CA GLY A 26 -6.46 -7.75 -0.91
C GLY A 26 -5.48 -6.65 -1.30
N VAL A 27 -5.44 -6.32 -2.59
CA VAL A 27 -4.56 -5.28 -3.14
C VAL A 27 -4.93 -3.85 -2.73
N GLU A 28 -6.12 -3.63 -2.17
CA GLU A 28 -6.53 -2.31 -1.67
C GLU A 28 -5.73 -1.90 -0.43
N GLY A 29 -5.39 -0.62 -0.35
CA GLY A 29 -4.63 -0.06 0.76
C GLY A 29 -3.47 0.82 0.31
N ASN A 30 -2.62 1.16 1.28
CA ASN A 30 -1.42 1.97 1.07
C ASN A 30 -0.17 1.09 1.10
N TRP A 31 0.71 1.29 0.13
CA TRP A 31 1.85 0.44 -0.13
C TRP A 31 3.12 1.28 -0.30
N GLY A 32 4.19 0.91 0.40
CA GLY A 32 5.52 1.51 0.24
C GLY A 32 6.34 0.68 -0.74
N CYS A 33 6.67 1.26 -1.89
CA CYS A 33 7.34 0.54 -2.98
C CYS A 33 8.85 0.75 -2.99
N ARG A 34 9.59 -0.33 -3.22
CA ARG A 34 11.03 -0.34 -3.48
C ARG A 34 11.31 -0.89 -4.86
N ALA A 35 12.34 -0.35 -5.52
CA ALA A 35 12.75 -0.84 -6.83
C ALA A 35 13.55 -2.13 -6.66
N ASN A 36 13.23 -3.16 -7.46
CA ASN A 36 13.93 -4.44 -7.37
C ASN A 36 15.35 -4.39 -7.95
N ILE A 37 15.66 -3.36 -8.77
CA ILE A 37 16.98 -3.24 -9.41
C ILE A 37 18.09 -2.87 -8.43
N ASP A 38 17.79 -2.06 -7.42
CA ASP A 38 18.78 -1.50 -6.49
C ASP A 38 18.28 -1.44 -5.03
N GLY A 39 17.05 -1.89 -4.78
CA GLY A 39 16.43 -1.86 -3.46
C GLY A 39 16.11 -0.45 -2.97
N THR A 40 16.22 0.60 -3.77
CA THR A 40 15.96 1.98 -3.33
C THR A 40 14.45 2.25 -3.19
N ARG A 41 14.09 3.30 -2.46
CA ARG A 41 12.69 3.72 -2.32
C ARG A 41 12.19 4.25 -3.67
N ALA A 42 11.18 3.61 -4.23
CA ALA A 42 10.63 3.97 -5.54
C ALA A 42 9.44 4.91 -5.45
N GLY A 43 8.56 4.71 -4.45
CA GLY A 43 7.35 5.52 -4.31
C GLY A 43 6.36 4.97 -3.31
N LEU A 44 5.17 5.58 -3.30
CA LEU A 44 4.00 5.15 -2.53
C LEU A 44 2.87 4.87 -3.50
N LEU A 45 2.19 3.75 -3.32
CA LEU A 45 1.02 3.34 -4.09
C LEU A 45 -0.17 3.26 -3.15
N THR A 46 -1.30 3.84 -3.57
CA THR A 46 -2.59 3.66 -2.93
C THR A 46 -3.53 3.04 -3.95
N ILE A 47 -4.22 1.96 -3.59
CA ILE A 47 -5.29 1.36 -4.40
C ILE A 47 -6.57 1.41 -3.58
N TYR A 48 -7.63 1.93 -4.17
CA TYR A 48 -8.93 2.02 -3.52
C TYR A 48 -10.05 2.14 -4.55
N ALA A 49 -11.10 1.34 -4.41
CA ALA A 49 -12.35 1.42 -5.16
C ALA A 49 -12.14 1.47 -6.69
N GLY A 50 -11.31 0.58 -7.23
CA GLY A 50 -11.03 0.50 -8.67
C GLY A 50 -10.17 1.65 -9.21
N SER A 51 -9.56 2.43 -8.33
CA SER A 51 -8.63 3.51 -8.69
C SER A 51 -7.29 3.32 -7.98
N TYR A 52 -6.24 3.94 -8.51
CA TYR A 52 -4.95 4.03 -7.85
C TYR A 52 -4.37 5.44 -7.89
N GLY A 53 -3.50 5.72 -6.92
CA GLY A 53 -2.59 6.85 -6.94
C GLY A 53 -1.16 6.37 -6.68
N TYR A 54 -0.21 6.83 -7.48
CA TYR A 54 1.21 6.58 -7.29
C TYR A 54 1.97 7.88 -7.12
N ALA A 55 2.76 7.96 -6.05
CA ALA A 55 3.68 9.06 -5.80
C ALA A 55 5.12 8.54 -5.86
N SER A 56 5.83 8.80 -6.95
CA SER A 56 7.24 8.44 -7.07
C SER A 56 8.09 9.21 -6.06
N ALA A 57 9.16 8.59 -5.58
CA ALA A 57 10.19 9.25 -4.79
C ALA A 57 11.01 10.26 -5.62
N ASN A 58 10.99 10.16 -6.95
CA ASN A 58 11.72 11.04 -7.84
C ASN A 58 10.83 12.22 -8.28
N PHE A 59 11.29 13.44 -8.01
CA PHE A 59 10.58 14.66 -8.39
C PHE A 59 10.41 14.74 -9.92
N GLY A 60 9.20 15.08 -10.37
CA GLY A 60 8.88 15.18 -11.80
C GLY A 60 8.78 13.85 -12.55
N SER A 61 8.79 12.71 -11.85
CA SER A 61 8.63 11.40 -12.47
C SER A 61 7.30 11.30 -13.24
N ALA A 62 7.37 10.85 -14.50
CA ALA A 62 6.18 10.60 -15.32
C ALA A 62 5.29 9.47 -14.76
N ALA A 63 5.84 8.63 -13.88
CA ALA A 63 5.10 7.57 -13.19
C ALA A 63 4.18 8.10 -12.08
N SER A 64 4.43 9.31 -11.57
CA SER A 64 3.59 9.91 -10.53
C SER A 64 2.26 10.36 -11.11
N GLY A 65 1.16 9.98 -10.46
CA GLY A 65 -0.19 10.36 -10.86
C GLY A 65 -1.22 9.35 -10.41
N THR A 66 -2.33 9.29 -11.13
CA THR A 66 -3.48 8.45 -10.80
C THR A 66 -3.97 7.70 -12.03
N GLY A 67 -4.77 6.67 -11.80
CA GLY A 67 -5.48 5.98 -12.87
C GLY A 67 -6.50 4.98 -12.32
N THR A 68 -7.04 4.18 -13.20
CA THR A 68 -8.02 3.14 -12.90
C THR A 68 -7.38 1.75 -12.92
N VAL A 69 -7.96 0.85 -12.13
CA VAL A 69 -7.57 -0.54 -12.07
C VAL A 69 -8.78 -1.46 -12.17
N GLU A 70 -8.57 -2.61 -12.80
CA GLU A 70 -9.47 -3.74 -12.69
C GLU A 70 -8.99 -4.65 -11.55
N MET A 71 -9.88 -4.92 -10.60
CA MET A 71 -9.60 -5.77 -9.46
C MET A 71 -9.70 -7.24 -9.85
N ALA A 72 -8.67 -8.02 -9.52
CA ALA A 72 -8.64 -9.47 -9.69
C ALA A 72 -8.55 -10.18 -8.32
N SER A 73 -8.73 -11.50 -8.30
CA SER A 73 -8.72 -12.29 -7.06
C SER A 73 -7.40 -12.23 -6.28
N ASN A 74 -6.29 -11.97 -6.96
CA ASN A 74 -4.95 -11.94 -6.38
C ASN A 74 -4.13 -10.72 -6.83
N GLY A 75 -4.77 -9.66 -7.33
CA GLY A 75 -4.04 -8.61 -8.03
C GLY A 75 -4.92 -7.48 -8.54
N VAL A 76 -4.27 -6.59 -9.30
CA VAL A 76 -4.93 -5.64 -10.18
C VAL A 76 -4.29 -5.62 -11.56
N THR A 77 -5.09 -5.27 -12.56
CA THR A 77 -4.59 -4.81 -13.86
C THR A 77 -4.73 -3.29 -13.93
N PHE A 78 -3.66 -2.59 -14.30
CA PHE A 78 -3.72 -1.15 -14.53
C PHE A 78 -4.32 -0.89 -15.92
N LEU A 79 -5.46 -0.23 -15.97
CA LEU A 79 -6.18 0.03 -17.22
C LEU A 79 -5.69 1.31 -17.90
N ASP A 80 -5.27 2.30 -17.11
CA ASP A 80 -4.79 3.59 -17.59
C ASP A 80 -3.82 4.29 -16.60
N GLY A 81 -3.48 5.53 -16.92
CA GLY A 81 -2.74 6.43 -16.03
C GLY A 81 -1.23 6.26 -16.06
N ASN A 82 -0.58 6.95 -15.12
CA ASN A 82 0.85 7.20 -15.13
C ASN A 82 1.73 5.96 -14.90
N LEU A 83 1.28 4.96 -14.14
CA LEU A 83 2.04 3.72 -13.99
C LEU A 83 2.11 2.95 -15.32
N LEU A 84 1.02 2.94 -16.07
CA LEU A 84 0.96 2.29 -17.38
C LEU A 84 1.79 3.06 -18.42
N THR A 85 1.51 4.35 -18.61
CA THR A 85 2.14 5.13 -19.69
C THR A 85 3.52 5.67 -19.35
N GLY A 86 3.78 5.95 -18.07
CA GLY A 86 5.02 6.58 -17.58
C GLY A 86 6.06 5.60 -17.04
N ALA A 87 5.64 4.40 -16.60
CA ALA A 87 6.55 3.36 -16.08
C ALA A 87 6.42 2.00 -16.80
N GLY A 88 5.45 1.82 -17.71
CA GLY A 88 5.23 0.55 -18.41
C GLY A 88 4.70 -0.56 -17.50
N ILE A 89 4.21 -0.22 -16.30
CA ILE A 89 3.70 -1.18 -15.32
C ILE A 89 2.25 -1.51 -15.67
N THR A 90 1.96 -2.79 -15.89
CA THR A 90 0.67 -3.27 -16.42
C THR A 90 -0.17 -4.00 -15.38
N MET A 91 0.45 -4.59 -14.37
CA MET A 91 -0.26 -5.32 -13.31
C MET A 91 0.45 -5.23 -11.97
N ALA A 92 -0.29 -5.49 -10.90
CA ALA A 92 0.24 -5.75 -9.58
C ALA A 92 -0.35 -7.04 -9.01
N ILE A 93 0.48 -7.90 -8.42
CA ILE A 93 0.08 -9.20 -7.88
C ILE A 93 0.38 -9.23 -6.39
N LEU A 94 -0.61 -9.64 -5.60
CA LEU A 94 -0.45 -9.90 -4.18
C LEU A 94 0.28 -11.24 -3.99
N ALA A 95 1.35 -11.20 -3.21
CA ALA A 95 2.18 -12.34 -2.87
C ALA A 95 2.60 -12.26 -1.40
N PHE A 96 3.41 -13.22 -0.97
CA PHE A 96 3.97 -13.26 0.37
C PHE A 96 5.50 -13.19 0.31
N ASP A 97 6.10 -12.46 1.25
CA ASP A 97 7.55 -12.52 1.47
C ASP A 97 7.94 -13.79 2.25
N GLU A 98 9.25 -13.97 2.48
CA GLU A 98 9.79 -15.13 3.20
C GLU A 98 9.28 -15.23 4.65
N GLN A 99 8.74 -14.15 5.20
CA GLN A 99 8.17 -14.07 6.56
C GLN A 99 6.65 -14.26 6.55
N GLY A 100 6.05 -14.53 5.38
CA GLY A 100 4.61 -14.71 5.21
C GLY A 100 3.82 -13.39 5.24
N ARG A 101 4.47 -12.24 5.05
CA ARG A 101 3.82 -10.94 5.03
C ARG A 101 3.36 -10.59 3.62
N ASP A 102 2.21 -9.93 3.52
CA ASP A 102 1.67 -9.45 2.25
C ASP A 102 2.63 -8.46 1.57
N VAL A 103 2.95 -8.76 0.31
CA VAL A 103 3.68 -7.87 -0.58
C VAL A 103 2.96 -7.73 -1.90
N LEU A 104 2.98 -6.53 -2.46
CA LEU A 104 2.42 -6.25 -3.76
C LEU A 104 3.57 -6.11 -4.77
N GLN A 105 3.61 -6.98 -5.76
CA GLN A 105 4.64 -7.02 -6.78
C GLN A 105 4.12 -6.38 -8.07
N LEU A 106 4.79 -5.35 -8.58
CA LEU A 106 4.37 -4.61 -9.77
C LEU A 106 5.22 -5.01 -10.97
N TYR A 107 4.55 -5.28 -12.09
CA TYR A 107 5.16 -5.88 -13.27
C TYR A 107 5.05 -4.98 -14.50
N THR A 108 6.15 -4.88 -15.22
CA THR A 108 6.11 -4.61 -16.68
C THR A 108 5.85 -5.93 -17.41
N PRO A 109 5.59 -5.92 -18.73
CA PRO A 109 5.45 -7.16 -19.50
C PRO A 109 6.65 -8.12 -19.38
N GLU A 110 7.84 -7.59 -19.08
CA GLU A 110 9.08 -8.36 -19.04
C GLU A 110 9.39 -8.91 -17.65
N LYS A 111 9.10 -8.17 -16.57
CA LYS A 111 9.52 -8.54 -15.21
C LYS A 111 8.83 -7.79 -14.08
N ASN A 112 8.98 -8.32 -12.87
CA ASN A 112 8.69 -7.61 -11.63
C ASN A 112 9.73 -6.48 -11.40
N VAL A 113 9.26 -5.24 -11.39
CA VAL A 113 10.11 -4.05 -11.25
C VAL A 113 10.06 -3.44 -9.85
N LEU A 114 8.93 -3.53 -9.15
CA LEU A 114 8.78 -2.99 -7.80
C LEU A 114 8.17 -4.03 -6.86
N THR A 115 8.67 -4.08 -5.63
CA THR A 115 8.03 -4.79 -4.52
C THR A 115 7.56 -3.77 -3.50
N CYS A 116 6.29 -3.83 -3.14
CA CYS A 116 5.67 -2.90 -2.21
C CYS A 116 5.16 -3.61 -0.97
N THR A 117 5.33 -3.00 0.19
CA THR A 117 4.86 -3.55 1.48
C THR A 117 3.74 -2.68 2.04
N ALA A 118 2.77 -3.28 2.73
CA ALA A 118 1.66 -2.56 3.33
C ALA A 118 2.16 -1.47 4.29
N ARG A 119 1.48 -0.31 4.29
CA ARG A 119 1.68 0.80 5.23
C ARG A 119 0.40 0.95 6.07
N GLY A 120 0.52 0.64 7.36
CA GLY A 120 -0.49 0.96 8.37
C GLY A 120 -0.41 2.40 8.84
#